data_AF-A0A919JP58-F1
#
_entry.id   AF-A0A919JP58-F1
#
_cell.length_a   1.000
_cell.length_b   1.000
_cell.length_c   1.000
_cell.angle_alpha   90.00
_cell.angle_beta   90.00
_cell.angle_gamma   90.00
#
_symmetry.space_group_name_H-M   'P 1'
#
loop_
_entity.id
_entity.type
_entity.pdbx_description
1 polymer ?
#
loop_
_entity_poly.entity_id
_entity_poly.type
_entity_poly.pdbx_seq_one_letter_code
_entity_poly.pdbx_strand_id
1 'polypeptide(L)'
;MADIRSHGDFGAPLFDDNPAVLDLLGGDAVADAVTRVVTSGGLDPVTVGIHSAWGGGKSTALNLVATQLEKVGHVVVVRVDPWEWENAEDLRGTLIAQVLDELQSRVEQTVEESPKRELVLDRLNGLRQRIAWGRVAGVLVTSAVSMSLKLPELIEALTPKPKDLNSDVDAGVTQGMAGFRAAFEKLMKEVEGIQKVVVLVDDLDRCLPPTIMATLEAIKLFLSVKGMAFVLAADEDLIREAIGVHLEGAARGGFARLYTEKIIQLPITLPVLSAEQAEAYIALLLCKNAGELPSDGLSQVIETARQRRLEGKAPYVVDHGDGSPSPSGEHLQLAARIADGLSADVWRSPRAIKRFLNALAVRQHLARAGGAQLDLEVLLKLYLLEIRYPSDFRLLSEKTSPERVALLGEWESWAHDDNPQRPEVSEETKSWAASKPSLTDHDAAIERYLSVAATLLSDVHFGGAVTGALMRIIEKMTHTADSTRAAGVADAKGLEPAERLIVVNSLGDQLTRLTDVGPVVESLAAITEDDEDLTEAVSAVLNRPTVFSVLEPHHIIYLSRFRDVLNAIVTTEGLDIDVVEAARQELSEPPH
;
A
#
# COMPACT_ATOMS: atom_id res chain seq x y z
N MET A 1 3.85 37.45 -0.13
CA MET A 1 3.27 36.13 0.21
C MET A 1 1.94 36.42 0.90
N ALA A 2 0.91 36.73 0.12
CA ALA A 2 -0.39 37.13 0.63
C ALA A 2 -1.21 35.88 0.99
N ASP A 3 -1.92 35.99 2.11
CA ASP A 3 -2.84 35.05 2.72
C ASP A 3 -3.89 34.52 1.72
N ILE A 4 -3.83 33.21 1.42
CA ILE A 4 -4.88 32.47 0.69
C ILE A 4 -5.76 31.77 1.73
N ARG A 5 -6.44 32.57 2.58
CA ARG A 5 -7.39 32.05 3.59
C ARG A 5 -8.70 32.83 3.67
N SER A 6 -8.95 33.76 2.74
CA SER A 6 -10.19 34.53 2.74
C SER A 6 -10.90 34.43 1.40
N HIS A 7 -11.77 33.43 1.28
CA HIS A 7 -13.10 33.44 0.67
C HIS A 7 -13.62 31.99 0.76
N GLY A 8 -14.93 31.80 0.91
CA GLY A 8 -15.58 30.51 1.16
C GLY A 8 -15.39 29.52 0.01
N ASP A 9 -14.21 28.94 -0.05
CA ASP A 9 -13.68 28.21 -1.20
C ASP A 9 -13.15 26.87 -0.70
N PHE A 10 -14.03 25.87 -0.63
CA PHE A 10 -13.67 24.49 -0.37
C PHE A 10 -12.88 23.95 -1.57
N GLY A 11 -11.60 24.31 -1.67
CA GLY A 11 -10.62 23.45 -2.32
C GLY A 11 -10.56 22.17 -1.51
N ALA A 12 -10.79 21.02 -2.14
CA ALA A 12 -10.77 19.75 -1.49
C ALA A 12 -9.40 19.58 -0.80
N PRO A 13 -9.37 19.14 0.47
CA PRO A 13 -8.15 18.92 1.22
C PRO A 13 -7.12 18.05 0.50
N LEU A 14 -5.83 18.31 0.72
CA LEU A 14 -4.79 17.32 0.51
C LEU A 14 -4.50 16.58 1.82
N PHE A 15 -4.44 15.26 1.74
CA PHE A 15 -4.21 14.34 2.84
C PHE A 15 -2.82 13.71 2.72
N ASP A 16 -2.05 13.71 3.80
CA ASP A 16 -0.81 12.93 3.83
C ASP A 16 -1.09 11.42 3.75
N ASP A 17 -0.16 10.67 3.15
CA ASP A 17 -0.27 9.21 3.14
C ASP A 17 0.40 8.55 4.36
N ASN A 18 0.69 9.33 5.41
CA ASN A 18 1.32 8.81 6.61
C ASN A 18 0.32 8.00 7.45
N PRO A 19 0.82 7.05 8.28
CA PRO A 19 0.00 6.38 9.27
C PRO A 19 -0.70 7.39 10.19
N ALA A 20 -1.98 7.16 10.50
CA ALA A 20 -2.71 8.08 11.36
C ALA A 20 -2.24 7.95 12.82
N VAL A 21 -2.13 9.09 13.51
CA VAL A 21 -1.89 9.14 14.96
C VAL A 21 -3.19 9.03 15.75
N LEU A 22 -4.29 9.50 15.16
CA LEU A 22 -5.64 9.42 15.72
C LEU A 22 -6.38 8.21 15.15
N ASP A 23 -7.23 7.57 15.96
CA ASP A 23 -8.03 6.44 15.51
C ASP A 23 -9.26 6.89 14.70
N LEU A 24 -9.04 7.18 13.41
CA LEU A 24 -10.13 7.53 12.50
C LEU A 24 -10.89 6.30 11.99
N LEU A 25 -10.26 5.11 12.04
CA LEU A 25 -10.77 3.89 11.42
C LEU A 25 -11.59 3.02 12.39
N GLY A 26 -11.48 3.24 13.70
CA GLY A 26 -12.02 2.32 14.71
C GLY A 26 -11.13 1.08 14.87
N GLY A 27 -9.81 1.27 14.77
CA GLY A 27 -8.81 0.23 14.99
C GLY A 27 -8.58 -0.08 16.48
N ASP A 28 -9.18 0.67 17.39
CA ASP A 28 -9.10 0.48 18.84
C ASP A 28 -9.46 -0.93 19.29
N ALA A 29 -10.47 -1.58 18.72
CA ALA A 29 -10.85 -2.94 19.08
C ALA A 29 -9.74 -3.95 18.78
N VAL A 30 -9.05 -3.78 17.65
CA VAL A 30 -7.89 -4.62 17.29
C VAL A 30 -6.71 -4.29 18.21
N ALA A 31 -6.44 -3.01 18.42
CA ALA A 31 -5.35 -2.57 19.29
C ALA A 31 -5.53 -3.09 20.73
N ASP A 32 -6.74 -2.99 21.29
CA ASP A 32 -7.11 -3.51 22.61
C ASP A 32 -6.88 -5.02 22.69
N ALA A 33 -7.28 -5.78 21.66
CA ALA A 33 -7.08 -7.22 21.60
C ALA A 33 -5.59 -7.58 21.59
N VAL A 34 -4.80 -6.95 20.73
CA VAL A 34 -3.34 -7.14 20.65
C VAL A 34 -2.68 -6.79 21.98
N THR A 35 -3.00 -5.62 22.54
CA THR A 35 -2.46 -5.14 23.83
C THR A 35 -2.73 -6.15 24.95
N ARG A 36 -3.96 -6.68 25.05
CA ARG A 36 -4.30 -7.70 26.06
C ARG A 36 -3.50 -8.99 25.88
N VAL A 37 -3.29 -9.43 24.64
CA VAL A 37 -2.51 -10.65 24.35
C VAL A 37 -1.06 -10.47 24.76
N VAL A 38 -0.39 -9.41 24.30
CA VAL A 38 1.05 -9.21 24.55
C VAL A 38 1.38 -8.87 26.00
N THR A 39 0.44 -8.29 26.74
CA THR A 39 0.58 -8.02 28.17
C THR A 39 0.18 -9.21 29.06
N SER A 40 -0.50 -10.22 28.52
CA SER A 40 -0.88 -11.42 29.27
C SER A 40 0.35 -12.23 29.66
N GLY A 41 0.55 -12.46 30.96
CA GLY A 41 1.67 -13.28 31.46
C GLY A 41 1.52 -14.79 31.18
N GLY A 42 0.30 -15.25 30.87
CA GLY A 42 0.02 -16.66 30.57
C GLY A 42 0.40 -17.09 29.15
N LEU A 43 0.67 -16.14 28.27
CA LEU A 43 1.03 -16.38 26.87
C LEU A 43 2.53 -16.12 26.61
N ASP A 44 3.33 -15.87 27.66
CA ASP A 44 4.74 -15.58 27.48
C ASP A 44 5.57 -16.79 27.05
N PRO A 45 6.43 -16.65 26.01
CA PRO A 45 6.55 -15.56 25.04
C PRO A 45 5.51 -15.68 23.91
N VAL A 46 5.06 -14.55 23.35
CA VAL A 46 4.04 -14.53 22.28
C VAL A 46 4.43 -13.62 21.11
N THR A 47 4.12 -14.05 19.90
CA THR A 47 4.12 -13.24 18.68
C THR A 47 2.72 -13.15 18.12
N VAL A 48 2.26 -11.91 17.95
CA VAL A 48 1.00 -11.56 17.30
C VAL A 48 1.30 -11.03 15.91
N GLY A 49 0.63 -11.54 14.89
CA GLY A 49 0.69 -10.98 13.53
C GLY A 49 -0.48 -10.03 13.31
N ILE A 50 -0.24 -8.84 12.77
CA ILE A 50 -1.27 -7.92 12.26
C ILE A 50 -1.20 -7.97 10.73
N HIS A 51 -2.22 -8.57 10.13
CA HIS A 51 -2.26 -8.86 8.70
C HIS A 51 -3.28 -7.99 7.98
N SER A 52 -2.86 -7.37 6.89
CA SER A 52 -3.76 -6.82 5.88
C SER A 52 -3.01 -6.59 4.58
N ALA A 53 -3.76 -6.52 3.48
CA ALA A 53 -3.26 -6.15 2.18
C ALA A 53 -2.59 -4.75 2.22
N TRP A 54 -1.80 -4.46 1.19
CA TRP A 54 -1.13 -3.17 1.06
C TRP A 54 -2.07 -1.97 1.23
N GLY A 55 -1.69 -1.02 2.11
CA GLY A 55 -2.51 0.15 2.41
C GLY A 55 -3.67 -0.07 3.38
N GLY A 56 -3.85 -1.29 3.91
CA GLY A 56 -4.92 -1.67 4.85
C GLY A 56 -4.75 -1.20 6.30
N GLY A 57 -3.84 -0.25 6.59
CA GLY A 57 -3.73 0.37 7.91
C GLY A 57 -2.87 -0.34 8.96
N LYS A 58 -2.00 -1.30 8.58
CA LYS A 58 -1.13 -2.05 9.52
C LYS A 58 -0.32 -1.14 10.46
N SER A 59 0.44 -0.19 9.92
CA SER A 59 1.22 0.78 10.70
C SER A 59 0.37 1.67 11.59
N THR A 60 -0.87 1.99 11.17
CA THR A 60 -1.81 2.74 12.02
C THR A 60 -2.26 1.90 13.20
N ALA A 61 -2.63 0.63 12.98
CA ALA A 61 -2.96 -0.30 14.06
C ALA A 61 -1.77 -0.50 15.02
N LEU A 62 -0.55 -0.63 14.48
CA LEU A 62 0.66 -0.76 15.29
C LEU A 62 0.95 0.48 16.15
N ASN A 63 0.72 1.69 15.62
CA ASN A 63 0.81 2.93 16.39
C ASN A 63 -0.22 2.99 17.54
N LEU A 64 -1.45 2.54 17.30
CA LEU A 64 -2.48 2.47 18.33
C LEU A 64 -2.09 1.49 19.44
N VAL A 65 -1.56 0.31 19.07
CA VAL A 65 -1.00 -0.67 20.02
C VAL A 65 0.14 -0.05 20.83
N ALA A 66 1.10 0.62 20.17
CA ALA A 66 2.21 1.31 20.85
C ALA A 66 1.70 2.31 21.90
N THR A 67 0.76 3.18 21.50
CA THR A 67 0.17 4.21 22.37
C THR A 67 -0.56 3.61 23.58
N GLN A 68 -1.18 2.44 23.43
CA GLN A 68 -1.81 1.72 24.53
C GLN A 68 -0.77 1.08 25.46
N LEU A 69 0.26 0.45 24.91
CA LEU A 69 1.32 -0.22 25.66
C LEU A 69 2.20 0.76 26.43
N GLU A 70 2.47 1.95 25.89
CA GLU A 70 3.24 3.01 26.56
C GLU A 70 2.59 3.48 27.87
N LYS A 71 1.26 3.34 27.99
CA LYS A 71 0.50 3.62 29.23
C LYS A 71 0.65 2.53 30.28
N VAL A 72 1.21 1.37 29.93
CA VAL A 72 1.43 0.24 30.83
C VAL A 72 2.84 0.36 31.43
N GLY A 73 2.92 0.88 32.65
CA GLY A 73 4.20 1.27 33.28
C GLY A 73 5.27 0.16 33.39
N HIS A 74 4.87 -1.12 33.40
CA HIS A 74 5.79 -2.26 33.48
C HIS A 74 6.16 -2.88 32.12
N VAL A 75 5.78 -2.22 31.01
CA VAL A 75 6.09 -2.61 29.64
C VAL A 75 7.13 -1.65 29.07
N VAL A 76 8.11 -2.20 28.36
CA VAL A 76 8.99 -1.47 27.43
C VAL A 76 8.50 -1.75 26.02
N VAL A 77 8.27 -0.69 25.25
CA VAL A 77 7.87 -0.80 23.84
C VAL A 77 9.11 -0.50 23.00
N VAL A 78 9.49 -1.44 22.14
CA VAL A 78 10.60 -1.26 21.20
C VAL A 78 10.01 -1.24 19.80
N ARG A 79 10.26 -0.18 19.03
CA ARG A 79 9.83 -0.10 17.63
C ARG A 79 10.97 -0.46 16.71
N VAL A 80 10.71 -1.35 15.76
CA VAL A 80 11.69 -1.92 14.85
C VAL A 80 11.13 -1.82 13.44
N ASP A 81 11.89 -1.17 12.55
CA ASP A 81 11.56 -1.00 11.14
C ASP A 81 12.70 -1.63 10.30
N PRO A 82 12.66 -2.96 10.03
CA PRO A 82 13.81 -3.67 9.46
C PRO A 82 14.27 -3.17 8.10
N TRP A 83 13.38 -2.52 7.34
CA TRP A 83 13.69 -1.91 6.05
C TRP A 83 14.74 -0.79 6.18
N GLU A 84 14.83 -0.10 7.32
CA GLU A 84 15.80 0.96 7.54
C GLU A 84 17.25 0.45 7.55
N TRP A 85 17.45 -0.83 7.84
CA TRP A 85 18.78 -1.42 7.98
C TRP A 85 19.06 -2.50 6.95
N GLU A 86 18.29 -2.58 5.88
CA GLU A 86 18.45 -3.56 4.82
C GLU A 86 19.89 -3.69 4.28
N ASN A 87 20.65 -2.59 4.32
CA ASN A 87 22.04 -2.53 3.89
C ASN A 87 23.07 -2.80 5.01
N ALA A 88 22.62 -3.11 6.24
CA ALA A 88 23.52 -3.41 7.35
C ALA A 88 24.17 -4.79 7.16
N GLU A 89 25.45 -4.91 7.50
CA GLU A 89 26.17 -6.18 7.34
C GLU A 89 25.72 -7.26 8.35
N ASP A 90 25.18 -6.84 9.51
CA ASP A 90 24.62 -7.74 10.53
C ASP A 90 23.20 -7.34 10.95
N LEU A 91 22.22 -7.64 10.11
CA LEU A 91 20.79 -7.40 10.32
C LEU A 91 20.27 -7.96 11.66
N ARG A 92 20.73 -9.16 12.05
CA ARG A 92 20.33 -9.78 13.32
C ARG A 92 20.92 -9.03 14.51
N GLY A 93 22.20 -8.70 14.44
CA GLY A 93 22.89 -7.90 15.45
C GLY A 93 22.25 -6.53 15.65
N THR A 94 21.81 -5.88 14.56
CA THR A 94 21.14 -4.58 14.60
C THR A 94 19.83 -4.62 15.40
N LEU A 95 18.94 -5.60 15.13
CA LEU A 95 17.69 -5.74 15.89
C LEU A 95 17.96 -5.99 17.38
N ILE A 96 18.90 -6.90 17.68
CA ILE A 96 19.28 -7.21 19.07
C ILE A 96 19.80 -5.96 19.76
N ALA A 97 20.68 -5.19 19.10
CA ALA A 97 21.25 -3.97 19.66
C ALA A 97 20.17 -2.94 19.99
N GLN A 98 19.20 -2.72 19.09
CA GLN A 98 18.12 -1.77 19.33
C GLN A 98 17.24 -2.17 20.51
N VAL A 99 16.91 -3.46 20.66
CA VAL A 99 16.17 -3.96 21.83
C VAL A 99 16.95 -3.73 23.13
N LEU A 100 18.27 -3.95 23.12
CA LEU A 100 19.12 -3.70 24.28
C LEU A 100 19.22 -2.21 24.61
N ASP A 101 19.38 -1.35 23.60
CA ASP A 101 19.51 0.09 23.77
C ASP A 101 18.21 0.72 24.31
N GLU A 102 17.06 0.30 23.79
CA GLU A 102 15.75 0.77 24.29
C GLU A 102 15.49 0.28 25.72
N LEU A 103 15.85 -0.97 26.02
CA LEU A 103 15.77 -1.50 27.38
C LEU A 103 16.70 -0.73 28.33
N GLN A 104 17.91 -0.39 27.90
CA GLN A 104 18.84 0.42 28.68
C GLN A 104 18.27 1.81 28.97
N SER A 105 17.81 2.52 27.94
CA SER A 105 17.18 3.84 28.05
C SER A 105 16.02 3.82 29.04
N ARG A 106 15.16 2.80 28.96
CA ARG A 106 14.04 2.64 29.88
C ARG A 106 14.49 2.39 31.32
N VAL A 107 15.49 1.54 31.53
CA VAL A 107 16.07 1.30 32.87
C VAL A 107 16.62 2.60 33.46
N GLU A 108 17.36 3.37 32.67
CA GLU A 108 17.93 4.65 33.11
C GLU A 108 16.85 5.69 33.49
N GLN A 109 15.72 5.69 32.79
CA GLN A 109 14.61 6.60 33.04
C GLN A 109 13.69 6.19 34.19
N THR A 110 13.48 4.89 34.41
CA THR A 110 12.41 4.38 35.29
C THR A 110 12.91 3.73 36.57
N VAL A 111 14.18 3.31 36.61
CA VAL A 111 14.78 2.66 37.78
C VAL A 111 15.66 3.67 38.51
N GLU A 112 15.43 3.85 39.81
CA GLU A 112 16.24 4.75 40.64
C GLU A 112 17.72 4.31 40.65
N GLU A 113 18.62 5.31 40.77
CA GLU A 113 20.06 5.08 40.89
C GLU A 113 20.36 4.14 42.07
N SER A 114 20.93 2.99 41.77
CA SER A 114 21.26 1.97 42.77
C SER A 114 22.38 1.06 42.26
N PRO A 115 23.12 0.37 43.15
CA PRO A 115 24.12 -0.62 42.74
C PRO A 115 23.54 -1.75 41.88
N LYS A 116 22.24 -2.07 42.07
CA LYS A 116 21.52 -3.03 41.24
C LYS A 116 21.27 -2.49 39.83
N ARG A 117 20.88 -1.22 39.70
CA ARG A 117 20.72 -0.57 38.40
C ARG A 117 22.04 -0.59 37.63
N GLU A 118 23.15 -0.19 38.25
CA GLU A 118 24.48 -0.23 37.61
C GLU A 118 24.85 -1.65 37.16
N LEU A 119 24.57 -2.66 37.98
CA LEU A 119 24.78 -4.07 37.61
C LEU A 119 23.93 -4.49 36.39
N VAL A 120 22.70 -4.01 36.28
CA VAL A 120 21.83 -4.26 35.12
C VAL A 120 22.39 -3.58 33.87
N LEU A 121 22.84 -2.32 33.98
CA LEU A 121 23.46 -1.57 32.88
C LEU A 121 24.78 -2.22 32.43
N ASP A 122 25.63 -2.67 33.36
CA ASP A 122 26.86 -3.40 33.05
C ASP A 122 26.58 -4.71 32.29
N ARG A 123 25.50 -5.40 32.63
CA ARG A 123 25.10 -6.63 31.92
C ARG A 123 24.51 -6.35 30.55
N LEU A 124 23.73 -5.28 30.39
CA LEU A 124 23.27 -4.79 29.09
C LEU A 124 24.49 -4.50 28.18
N ASN A 125 25.47 -3.76 28.71
CA ASN A 125 26.74 -3.50 28.03
C ASN A 125 27.51 -4.78 27.69
N GLY A 126 27.55 -5.76 28.61
CA GLY A 126 28.19 -7.05 28.38
C GLY A 126 27.49 -7.89 27.31
N LEU A 127 26.16 -7.83 27.21
CA LEU A 127 25.40 -8.44 26.11
C LEU A 127 25.66 -7.73 24.79
N ARG A 128 25.72 -6.40 24.83
CA ARG A 128 26.01 -5.54 23.68
C ARG A 128 27.39 -5.84 23.08
N GLN A 129 28.41 -6.05 23.91
CA GLN A 129 29.78 -6.41 23.47
C GLN A 129 29.87 -7.78 22.79
N ARG A 130 28.88 -8.67 22.97
CA ARG A 130 28.80 -9.96 22.28
C ARG A 130 28.26 -9.83 20.86
N ILE A 131 27.70 -8.67 20.50
CA ILE A 131 27.29 -8.33 19.14
C ILE A 131 28.55 -7.85 18.40
N ALA A 132 28.78 -8.33 17.18
CA ALA A 132 29.98 -8.01 16.43
C ALA A 132 29.90 -6.59 15.83
N TRP A 133 30.20 -5.56 16.63
CA TRP A 133 30.12 -4.14 16.25
C TRP A 133 30.92 -3.72 15.01
N GLY A 134 31.97 -4.48 14.64
CA GLY A 134 32.71 -4.26 13.39
C GLY A 134 31.87 -4.43 12.11
N ARG A 135 30.64 -4.96 12.22
CA ARG A 135 29.68 -5.19 11.13
C ARG A 135 28.36 -4.40 11.26
N VAL A 136 28.20 -3.60 12.33
CA VAL A 136 26.96 -2.86 12.66
C VAL A 136 27.12 -1.34 12.40
N ALA A 137 28.25 -0.91 11.82
CA ALA A 137 28.75 0.47 11.83
C ALA A 137 27.91 1.56 11.11
N GLY A 138 26.66 1.31 10.72
CA GLY A 138 25.85 2.22 9.92
C GLY A 138 24.55 2.77 10.54
N VAL A 139 24.17 2.38 11.76
CA VAL A 139 22.81 2.63 12.25
C VAL A 139 22.81 3.51 13.50
N LEU A 140 22.38 4.77 13.34
CA LEU A 140 21.68 5.61 14.33
C LEU A 140 21.59 7.04 13.76
N VAL A 141 20.42 7.48 13.25
CA VAL A 141 19.76 8.78 13.52
C VAL A 141 18.35 8.78 12.89
N THR A 142 17.31 8.50 13.67
CA THR A 142 15.89 8.85 13.40
C THR A 142 15.20 8.83 14.78
N SER A 143 15.08 9.90 15.56
CA SER A 143 14.40 11.15 15.24
C SER A 143 14.59 12.16 16.38
N ALA A 144 15.10 13.35 16.10
CA ALA A 144 14.79 14.58 16.85
C ALA A 144 15.12 15.80 15.97
N VAL A 145 14.17 16.72 15.92
CA VAL A 145 14.17 17.96 15.15
C VAL A 145 15.46 18.78 15.38
N SER A 146 16.14 19.13 14.27
CA SER A 146 17.12 20.20 14.10
C SER A 146 18.13 20.46 15.24
N MET A 147 19.24 19.72 15.29
CA MET A 147 20.55 20.27 15.68
C MET A 147 21.65 19.50 14.97
N SER A 148 22.63 20.23 14.43
CA SER A 148 23.77 19.71 13.67
C SER A 148 24.59 18.70 14.49
N LEU A 149 24.30 17.41 14.35
CA LEU A 149 25.09 16.35 14.97
C LEU A 149 26.25 15.97 14.04
N LYS A 150 27.48 16.21 14.50
CA LYS A 150 28.70 15.77 13.83
C LYS A 150 28.82 14.25 13.96
N LEU A 151 28.40 13.56 12.91
CA LEU A 151 28.40 12.09 12.76
C LEU A 151 29.72 11.38 13.16
N PRO A 152 30.94 11.94 12.93
CA PRO A 152 32.18 11.25 13.29
C PRO A 152 32.43 11.09 14.79
N GLU A 153 31.98 12.04 15.62
CA GLU A 153 32.23 12.02 17.07
C GLU A 153 31.30 11.02 17.80
N LEU A 154 30.10 10.76 17.25
CA LEU A 154 29.17 9.75 17.78
C LEU A 154 29.69 8.32 17.56
N ILE A 155 30.32 8.07 16.41
CA ILE A 155 30.89 6.77 16.06
C ILE A 155 32.05 6.42 17.00
N GLU A 156 32.88 7.40 17.37
CA GLU A 156 34.01 7.21 18.29
C GLU A 156 33.56 7.06 19.76
N ALA A 157 32.43 7.66 20.15
CA ALA A 157 31.83 7.49 21.48
C ALA A 157 31.09 6.16 21.65
N LEU A 158 30.56 5.58 20.57
CA LEU A 158 29.79 4.33 20.57
C LEU A 158 30.60 3.09 20.20
N THR A 159 31.88 3.25 19.83
CA THR A 159 32.84 2.16 19.66
C THR A 159 33.67 1.98 20.93
N PRO A 160 33.34 0.99 21.81
CA PRO A 160 34.17 0.74 22.98
C PRO A 160 35.55 0.23 22.53
N LYS A 161 36.60 0.95 22.95
CA LYS A 161 37.97 0.44 22.87
C LYS A 161 38.05 -0.86 23.69
N PRO A 162 38.58 -1.96 23.14
CA PRO A 162 38.73 -3.20 23.90
C PRO A 162 39.56 -2.91 25.14
N LYS A 163 38.93 -2.98 26.32
CA LYS A 163 39.66 -3.03 27.58
C LYS A 163 40.20 -4.45 27.71
N ASP A 164 41.52 -4.56 27.80
CA ASP A 164 42.22 -5.75 28.29
C ASP A 164 41.66 -6.12 29.67
N LEU A 165 40.67 -7.01 29.69
CA LEU A 165 40.17 -7.64 30.90
C LEU A 165 40.71 -9.06 30.95
N ASN A 166 41.98 -9.15 31.35
CA ASN A 166 42.46 -10.31 32.08
C ASN A 166 41.80 -10.29 33.47
N SER A 167 40.73 -11.05 33.65
CA SER A 167 40.33 -11.52 34.97
C SER A 167 39.39 -12.72 34.83
N ASP A 168 39.93 -13.88 35.20
CA ASP A 168 39.30 -15.16 35.51
C ASP A 168 37.77 -15.13 35.69
N VAL A 169 37.03 -15.45 34.62
CA VAL A 169 35.70 -16.07 34.72
C VAL A 169 35.54 -17.06 33.56
N ASP A 170 35.83 -18.32 33.87
CA ASP A 170 35.32 -19.54 33.22
C ASP A 170 35.41 -19.59 31.68
N ALA A 171 36.64 -19.78 31.19
CA ALA A 171 36.91 -20.24 29.84
C ALA A 171 36.42 -21.70 29.69
N GLY A 172 35.23 -21.90 29.09
CA GLY A 172 34.83 -23.27 28.73
C GLY A 172 33.47 -23.50 28.09
N VAL A 173 32.42 -22.70 28.37
CA VAL A 173 31.07 -23.02 27.86
C VAL A 173 30.29 -21.75 27.48
N THR A 174 29.68 -21.75 26.28
CA THR A 174 28.67 -20.79 25.74
C THR A 174 29.11 -19.43 25.17
N GLN A 175 29.90 -19.41 24.07
CA GLN A 175 30.03 -18.23 23.19
C GLN A 175 28.99 -18.14 22.05
N GLY A 176 28.01 -19.06 22.01
CA GLY A 176 26.97 -19.08 20.98
C GLY A 176 25.65 -18.44 21.40
N MET A 177 24.68 -18.48 20.49
CA MET A 177 23.33 -17.93 20.64
C MET A 177 22.59 -18.37 21.93
N ALA A 178 22.82 -19.60 22.40
CA ALA A 178 22.28 -20.11 23.65
C ALA A 178 22.83 -19.37 24.89
N GLY A 179 24.10 -18.96 24.86
CA GLY A 179 24.75 -18.20 25.92
C GLY A 179 24.24 -16.76 26.01
N PHE A 180 23.97 -16.14 24.85
CA PHE A 180 23.31 -14.83 24.79
C PHE A 180 21.92 -14.91 25.42
N ARG A 181 21.10 -15.87 24.97
CA ARG A 181 19.74 -16.08 25.48
C ARG A 181 19.70 -16.28 26.99
N ALA A 182 20.55 -17.16 27.55
CA ALA A 182 20.58 -17.40 28.98
C ALA A 182 20.97 -16.15 29.79
N ALA A 183 21.93 -15.37 29.27
CA ALA A 183 22.34 -14.12 29.89
C ALA A 183 21.23 -13.06 29.83
N PHE A 184 20.53 -12.94 28.71
CA PHE A 184 19.39 -12.02 28.57
C PHE A 184 18.18 -12.45 29.42
N GLU A 185 17.91 -13.76 29.55
CA GLU A 185 16.87 -14.26 30.46
C GLU A 185 17.19 -13.93 31.92
N LYS A 186 18.46 -14.07 32.32
CA LYS A 186 18.91 -13.68 33.66
C LYS A 186 18.76 -12.16 33.86
N LEU A 187 19.12 -11.36 32.86
CA LEU A 187 18.92 -9.91 32.89
C LEU A 187 17.45 -9.56 33.14
N MET A 188 16.53 -10.09 32.32
CA MET A 188 15.09 -9.81 32.42
C MET A 188 14.48 -10.17 33.79
N LYS A 189 15.04 -11.14 34.51
CA LYS A 189 14.60 -11.50 35.88
C LYS A 189 15.07 -10.50 36.96
N GLU A 190 16.12 -9.75 36.67
CA GLU A 190 16.76 -8.84 37.63
C GLU A 190 16.42 -7.37 37.39
N VAL A 191 15.89 -7.03 36.21
CA VAL A 191 15.40 -5.67 35.94
C VAL A 191 14.15 -5.41 36.78
N GLU A 192 14.26 -4.52 37.75
CA GLU A 192 13.13 -4.09 38.58
C GLU A 192 12.22 -3.14 37.79
N GLY A 193 10.91 -3.20 38.04
CA GLY A 193 9.92 -2.32 37.39
C GLY A 193 9.52 -2.71 35.96
N ILE A 194 10.31 -3.54 35.28
CA ILE A 194 10.04 -4.01 33.92
C ILE A 194 9.66 -5.49 33.95
N GLN A 195 8.47 -5.83 33.46
CA GLN A 195 7.99 -7.22 33.37
C GLN A 195 7.90 -7.71 31.92
N LYS A 196 7.78 -6.78 30.97
CA LYS A 196 7.51 -7.08 29.57
C LYS A 196 8.35 -6.18 28.65
N VAL A 197 8.89 -6.75 27.59
CA VAL A 197 9.44 -6.04 26.44
C VAL A 197 8.62 -6.46 25.22
N VAL A 198 7.88 -5.52 24.66
CA VAL A 198 7.06 -5.72 23.46
C VAL A 198 7.77 -5.08 22.28
N VAL A 199 8.18 -5.91 21.32
CA VAL A 199 8.85 -5.46 20.10
C VAL A 199 7.81 -5.36 18.98
N LEU A 200 7.57 -4.14 18.52
CA LEU A 200 6.68 -3.81 17.41
C LEU A 200 7.52 -3.76 16.14
N VAL A 201 7.28 -4.69 15.23
CA VAL A 201 7.99 -4.79 13.95
C VAL A 201 7.05 -4.36 12.84
N ASP A 202 7.38 -3.28 12.12
CA ASP A 202 6.60 -2.77 10.99
C ASP A 202 7.36 -2.94 9.67
N ASP A 203 6.63 -2.80 8.55
CA ASP A 203 7.17 -2.79 7.18
C ASP A 203 8.09 -3.97 6.83
N LEU A 204 7.96 -5.11 7.53
CA LEU A 204 8.71 -6.33 7.25
C LEU A 204 8.44 -6.86 5.84
N ASP A 205 7.22 -6.64 5.34
CA ASP A 205 6.78 -6.98 3.98
C ASP A 205 7.37 -6.08 2.88
N ARG A 206 8.12 -5.03 3.23
CA ARG A 206 8.89 -4.19 2.28
C ARG A 206 10.35 -4.63 2.12
N CYS A 207 10.82 -5.51 3.00
CA CYS A 207 12.21 -5.93 3.02
C CYS A 207 12.48 -7.02 1.97
N LEU A 208 13.72 -7.09 1.50
CA LEU A 208 14.25 -8.18 0.70
C LEU A 208 14.23 -9.50 1.50
N PRO A 209 14.15 -10.66 0.82
CA PRO A 209 14.08 -11.95 1.49
C PRO A 209 15.16 -12.23 2.56
N PRO A 210 16.45 -11.88 2.36
CA PRO A 210 17.47 -12.08 3.39
C PRO A 210 17.19 -11.29 4.69
N THR A 211 16.66 -10.07 4.55
CA THR A 211 16.30 -9.20 5.68
C THR A 211 15.12 -9.75 6.45
N ILE A 212 14.09 -10.24 5.74
CA ILE A 212 12.94 -10.90 6.37
C ILE A 212 13.41 -12.10 7.19
N MET A 213 14.25 -12.96 6.61
CA MET A 213 14.77 -14.14 7.30
C MET A 213 15.62 -13.79 8.51
N ALA A 214 16.51 -12.80 8.39
CA ALA A 214 17.32 -12.32 9.51
C ALA A 214 16.44 -11.81 10.66
N THR A 215 15.41 -11.02 10.38
CA THR A 215 14.47 -10.52 11.40
C THR A 215 13.71 -11.67 12.06
N LEU A 216 13.19 -12.63 11.30
CA LEU A 216 12.49 -13.82 11.83
C LEU A 216 13.40 -14.69 12.71
N GLU A 217 14.66 -14.86 12.33
CA GLU A 217 15.67 -15.56 13.14
C GLU A 217 16.00 -14.81 14.44
N ALA A 218 16.10 -13.48 14.38
CA ALA A 218 16.33 -12.63 15.55
C ALA A 218 15.13 -12.67 16.50
N ILE A 219 13.89 -12.65 15.98
CA ILE A 219 12.67 -12.83 16.80
C ILE A 219 12.74 -14.18 17.53
N LYS A 220 13.04 -15.27 16.81
CA LYS A 220 13.12 -16.64 17.37
C LYS A 220 14.10 -16.74 18.55
N LEU A 221 15.17 -15.95 18.55
CA LEU A 221 16.11 -15.89 19.69
C LEU A 221 15.39 -15.50 20.99
N PHE A 222 14.51 -14.51 20.90
CA PHE A 222 13.78 -13.93 22.01
C PHE A 222 12.46 -14.65 22.33
N LEU A 223 11.89 -15.46 21.43
CA LEU A 223 10.66 -16.28 21.59
C LEU A 223 10.78 -17.43 22.60
N SER A 224 11.49 -17.16 23.66
CA SER A 224 12.25 -18.16 24.37
C SER A 224 12.75 -17.60 25.70
N VAL A 225 12.62 -16.29 25.88
CA VAL A 225 12.86 -15.56 27.12
C VAL A 225 11.52 -15.07 27.63
N LYS A 226 11.20 -15.42 28.88
CA LYS A 226 9.96 -14.98 29.52
C LYS A 226 9.94 -13.46 29.63
N GLY A 227 8.80 -12.84 29.37
CA GLY A 227 8.64 -11.39 29.36
C GLY A 227 8.85 -10.76 27.97
N MET A 228 9.17 -11.53 26.94
CA MET A 228 9.24 -11.04 25.56
C MET A 228 7.93 -11.26 24.82
N ALA A 229 7.48 -10.23 24.09
CA ALA A 229 6.40 -10.35 23.12
C ALA A 229 6.73 -9.59 21.83
N PHE A 230 6.14 -10.02 20.73
CA PHE A 230 6.35 -9.45 19.40
C PHE A 230 5.00 -9.14 18.75
N VAL A 231 4.91 -8.01 18.04
CA VAL A 231 3.79 -7.69 17.17
C VAL A 231 4.35 -7.42 15.79
N LEU A 232 4.02 -8.26 14.81
CA LEU A 232 4.51 -8.17 13.44
C LEU A 232 3.41 -7.60 12.54
N ALA A 233 3.56 -6.36 12.09
CA ALA A 233 2.70 -5.75 11.09
C ALA A 233 3.24 -6.07 9.69
N ALA A 234 2.67 -7.06 9.02
CA ALA A 234 3.14 -7.49 7.71
C ALA A 234 2.07 -8.26 6.91
N ASP A 235 2.17 -8.20 5.59
CA ASP A 235 1.48 -9.13 4.71
C ASP A 235 2.07 -10.54 4.85
N GLU A 236 1.24 -11.50 5.27
CA GLU A 236 1.68 -12.87 5.53
C GLU A 236 2.10 -13.60 4.24
N ASP A 237 1.44 -13.28 3.12
CA ASP A 237 1.73 -13.94 1.85
C ASP A 237 3.10 -13.50 1.30
N LEU A 238 3.44 -12.22 1.46
CA LEU A 238 4.78 -11.71 1.12
C LEU A 238 5.87 -12.32 2.01
N ILE A 239 5.61 -12.52 3.30
CA ILE A 239 6.56 -13.22 4.19
C ILE A 239 6.75 -14.66 3.74
N ARG A 240 5.67 -15.39 3.43
CA ARG A 240 5.74 -16.79 2.98
C ARG A 240 6.51 -16.92 1.67
N GLU A 241 6.31 -15.98 0.75
CA GLU A 241 7.05 -15.91 -0.51
C GLU A 241 8.55 -15.68 -0.27
N ALA A 242 8.90 -14.71 0.57
CA ALA A 242 10.29 -14.42 0.93
C ALA A 242 11.00 -15.64 1.56
N ILE A 243 10.31 -16.37 2.46
CA ILE A 243 10.82 -17.63 3.03
C ILE A 243 11.03 -18.67 1.92
N GLY A 244 10.09 -18.76 0.98
CA GLY A 244 10.18 -19.66 -0.18
C GLY A 244 11.40 -19.38 -1.06
N VAL A 245 11.67 -18.11 -1.37
CA VAL A 245 12.82 -17.68 -2.17
C VAL A 245 14.14 -17.98 -1.45
N HIS A 246 14.23 -17.68 -0.15
CA HIS A 246 15.44 -17.93 0.64
C HIS A 246 15.77 -19.44 0.75
N LEU A 247 14.74 -20.27 0.71
CA LEU A 247 14.87 -21.71 0.76
C LEU A 247 14.77 -22.25 -0.69
N GLU A 248 15.86 -22.27 -1.44
CA GLU A 248 15.99 -22.88 -2.79
C GLU A 248 15.22 -24.22 -2.98
N GLY A 249 14.06 -24.24 -3.67
CA GLY A 249 13.42 -25.48 -4.18
C GLY A 249 11.88 -25.63 -4.04
N ALA A 250 11.26 -26.31 -5.01
CA ALA A 250 9.81 -26.38 -5.26
C ALA A 250 8.93 -27.14 -4.23
N ALA A 251 9.50 -27.81 -3.22
CA ALA A 251 8.75 -28.61 -2.25
C ALA A 251 8.28 -27.83 -0.99
N ARG A 252 8.27 -26.49 -1.02
CA ARG A 252 8.41 -25.67 0.20
C ARG A 252 7.27 -24.70 0.55
N GLY A 253 6.20 -24.58 -0.25
CA GLY A 253 5.05 -23.76 0.14
C GLY A 253 4.44 -24.20 1.48
N GLY A 254 4.33 -25.51 1.70
CA GLY A 254 3.93 -26.07 3.00
C GLY A 254 4.93 -25.79 4.12
N PHE A 255 6.24 -25.78 3.84
CA PHE A 255 7.26 -25.44 4.83
C PHE A 255 7.22 -23.97 5.23
N ALA A 256 7.11 -23.05 4.27
CA ALA A 256 7.00 -21.61 4.53
C ALA A 256 5.80 -21.31 5.42
N ARG A 257 4.64 -21.91 5.12
CA ARG A 257 3.45 -21.83 5.97
C ARG A 257 3.71 -22.36 7.39
N LEU A 258 4.27 -23.57 7.52
CA LEU A 258 4.59 -24.16 8.83
C LEU A 258 5.65 -23.36 9.61
N TYR A 259 6.57 -22.70 8.91
CA TYR A 259 7.58 -21.84 9.51
C TYR A 259 6.93 -20.56 10.04
N THR A 260 6.11 -19.89 9.23
CA THR A 260 5.35 -18.70 9.65
C THR A 260 4.41 -19.02 10.81
N GLU A 261 3.64 -20.12 10.76
CA GLU A 261 2.75 -20.56 11.85
C GLU A 261 3.50 -20.85 13.17
N LYS A 262 4.78 -21.27 13.09
CA LYS A 262 5.62 -21.47 14.30
C LYS A 262 6.10 -20.15 14.90
N ILE A 263 6.31 -19.12 14.08
CA ILE A 263 6.80 -17.82 14.54
C ILE A 263 5.65 -16.92 14.95
N ILE A 264 4.57 -16.85 14.16
CA ILE A 264 3.37 -16.05 14.42
C ILE A 264 2.34 -16.96 15.08
N GLN A 265 2.29 -16.95 16.42
CA GLN A 265 1.38 -17.84 17.15
C GLN A 265 -0.07 -17.34 17.13
N LEU A 266 -0.30 -16.03 17.00
CA LEU A 266 -1.64 -15.45 16.92
C LEU A 266 -1.75 -14.48 15.73
N PRO A 267 -2.28 -14.92 14.57
CA PRO A 267 -2.58 -14.03 13.45
C PRO A 267 -3.89 -13.27 13.69
N ILE A 268 -3.87 -11.95 13.48
CA ILE A 268 -5.03 -11.06 13.53
C ILE A 268 -5.11 -10.33 12.20
N THR A 269 -6.19 -10.53 11.46
CA THR A 269 -6.45 -9.83 10.20
C THR A 269 -7.20 -8.53 10.48
N LEU A 270 -6.70 -7.40 9.97
CA LEU A 270 -7.45 -6.14 10.04
C LEU A 270 -8.71 -6.24 9.17
N PRO A 271 -9.87 -5.79 9.68
CA PRO A 271 -11.10 -5.82 8.91
C PRO A 271 -10.99 -4.91 7.69
N VAL A 272 -11.56 -5.38 6.58
CA VAL A 272 -11.78 -4.55 5.39
C VAL A 272 -12.85 -3.52 5.70
N LEU A 273 -12.69 -2.28 5.23
CA LEU A 273 -13.67 -1.22 5.51
C LEU A 273 -15.02 -1.54 4.86
N SER A 274 -16.07 -1.59 5.67
CA SER A 274 -17.45 -1.57 5.17
C SER A 274 -17.80 -0.18 4.60
N ALA A 275 -18.90 -0.07 3.87
CA ALA A 275 -19.37 1.22 3.36
C ALA A 275 -19.57 2.25 4.48
N GLU A 276 -20.15 1.83 5.61
CA GLU A 276 -20.38 2.70 6.78
C GLU A 276 -19.06 3.09 7.46
N GLN A 277 -18.06 2.21 7.46
CA GLN A 277 -16.73 2.53 7.98
C GLN A 277 -15.96 3.48 7.06
N ALA A 278 -16.08 3.30 5.74
CA ALA A 278 -15.49 4.18 4.75
C ALA A 278 -16.12 5.59 4.84
N GLU A 279 -17.45 5.68 4.91
CA GLU A 279 -18.18 6.93 5.13
C GLU A 279 -17.69 7.64 6.40
N ALA A 280 -17.64 6.93 7.53
CA ALA A 280 -17.15 7.47 8.79
C ALA A 280 -15.70 7.97 8.69
N TYR A 281 -14.83 7.19 8.02
CA TYR A 281 -13.43 7.55 7.82
C TYR A 281 -13.27 8.81 6.97
N ILE A 282 -14.01 8.91 5.86
CA ILE A 282 -14.01 10.08 4.98
C ILE A 282 -14.53 11.31 5.73
N ALA A 283 -15.64 11.20 6.45
CA ALA A 283 -16.19 12.30 7.25
C ALA A 283 -15.18 12.83 8.28
N LEU A 284 -14.49 11.92 8.99
CA LEU A 284 -13.45 12.28 9.96
C LEU A 284 -12.21 12.91 9.30
N LEU A 285 -11.82 12.45 8.11
CA LEU A 285 -10.74 13.07 7.33
C LEU A 285 -11.11 14.51 6.93
N LEU A 286 -12.31 14.72 6.38
CA LEU A 286 -12.81 16.04 6.00
C LEU A 286 -12.81 16.99 7.21
N CYS A 287 -13.32 16.53 8.36
CA CYS A 287 -13.31 17.30 9.60
C CYS A 287 -11.90 17.67 10.08
N LYS A 288 -10.95 16.72 10.00
CA LYS A 288 -9.57 16.95 10.40
C LYS A 288 -8.93 18.09 9.59
N ASN A 289 -9.27 18.20 8.30
CA ASN A 289 -8.64 19.21 7.44
C ASN A 289 -9.37 20.55 7.41
N ALA A 290 -10.69 20.57 7.60
CA ALA A 290 -11.47 21.80 7.52
C ALA A 290 -11.08 22.84 8.60
N GLY A 291 -10.50 22.40 9.72
CA GLY A 291 -10.15 23.31 10.83
C GLY A 291 -11.37 24.02 11.43
N GLU A 292 -12.58 23.54 11.12
CA GLU A 292 -13.87 24.10 11.51
C GLU A 292 -14.28 23.72 12.93
N LEU A 293 -13.68 22.65 13.47
CA LEU A 293 -13.94 22.18 14.82
C LEU A 293 -13.10 22.97 15.84
N PRO A 294 -13.62 23.20 17.07
CA PRO A 294 -12.83 23.68 18.20
C PRO A 294 -11.56 22.84 18.41
N SER A 295 -10.57 23.36 19.15
CA SER A 295 -9.27 22.69 19.35
C SER A 295 -9.35 21.23 19.86
N ASP A 296 -10.42 20.88 20.56
CA ASP A 296 -10.71 19.53 21.07
C ASP A 296 -11.90 18.85 20.36
N GLY A 297 -12.59 19.55 19.46
CA GLY A 297 -13.81 19.09 18.81
C GLY A 297 -13.61 17.83 17.96
N LEU A 298 -12.48 17.72 17.24
CA LEU A 298 -12.17 16.51 16.47
C LEU A 298 -12.05 15.26 17.37
N SER A 299 -11.42 15.39 18.54
CA SER A 299 -11.29 14.30 19.50
C SER A 299 -12.66 13.86 20.03
N GLN A 300 -13.58 14.82 20.26
CA GLN A 300 -14.95 14.52 20.69
C GLN A 300 -15.75 13.79 19.60
N VAL A 301 -15.60 14.19 18.33
CA VAL A 301 -16.23 13.49 17.19
C VAL A 301 -15.69 12.07 17.05
N ILE A 302 -14.37 11.89 17.16
CA ILE A 302 -13.73 10.56 17.10
C ILE A 302 -14.23 9.66 18.22
N GLU A 303 -14.30 10.16 19.46
CA GLU A 303 -14.79 9.39 20.60
C GLU A 303 -16.27 9.05 20.45
N THR A 304 -17.08 9.98 19.93
CA THR A 304 -18.50 9.70 19.65
C THR A 304 -18.67 8.62 18.57
N ALA A 305 -17.86 8.70 17.52
CA ALA A 305 -17.83 7.68 16.47
C ALA A 305 -17.41 6.31 17.02
N ARG A 306 -16.43 6.29 17.92
CA ARG A 306 -16.00 5.09 18.64
C ARG A 306 -17.15 4.48 19.46
N GLN A 307 -17.85 5.27 20.26
CA GLN A 307 -18.99 4.78 21.04
C GLN A 307 -20.09 4.19 20.15
N ARG A 308 -20.42 4.87 19.04
CA ARG A 308 -21.41 4.37 18.08
C ARG A 308 -20.98 3.05 17.41
N ARG A 309 -19.68 2.87 17.12
CA ARG A 309 -19.14 1.59 16.63
C ARG A 309 -19.33 0.46 17.65
N LEU A 310 -19.03 0.72 18.93
CA LEU A 310 -19.22 -0.26 20.02
C LEU A 310 -20.70 -0.65 20.20
N GLU A 311 -21.62 0.30 19.98
CA GLU A 311 -23.06 0.06 20.05
C GLU A 311 -23.65 -0.53 18.76
N GLY A 312 -22.86 -0.65 17.68
CA GLY A 312 -23.33 -1.11 16.37
C GLY A 312 -24.31 -0.15 15.69
N LYS A 313 -24.24 1.16 15.98
CA LYS A 313 -25.17 2.19 15.47
C LYS A 313 -24.60 2.93 14.26
N ALA A 314 -24.85 2.41 13.05
CA ALA A 314 -24.58 3.13 11.81
C ALA A 314 -25.66 4.21 11.53
N PRO A 315 -25.33 5.34 10.87
CA PRO A 315 -23.97 5.78 10.50
C PRO A 315 -23.13 6.10 11.74
N TYR A 316 -21.83 5.79 11.69
CA TYR A 316 -20.96 5.93 12.88
C TYR A 316 -20.62 7.38 13.21
N VAL A 317 -20.69 8.28 12.23
CA VAL A 317 -20.45 9.71 12.41
C VAL A 317 -21.74 10.44 12.05
N VAL A 318 -22.21 11.32 12.94
CA VAL A 318 -23.49 12.03 12.78
C VAL A 318 -23.39 13.48 13.25
N ASP A 319 -24.31 14.30 12.76
CA ASP A 319 -24.65 15.56 13.41
C ASP A 319 -25.71 15.30 14.50
N HIS A 320 -25.38 15.65 15.74
CA HIS A 320 -26.27 15.45 16.88
C HIS A 320 -27.37 16.52 16.98
N GLY A 321 -27.21 17.66 16.27
CA GLY A 321 -28.17 18.76 16.28
C GLY A 321 -28.35 19.46 17.63
N ASP A 322 -27.55 19.10 18.64
CA ASP A 322 -27.56 19.63 20.00
C ASP A 322 -26.47 20.69 20.25
N GLY A 323 -25.70 21.04 19.22
CA GLY A 323 -24.58 21.98 19.29
C GLY A 323 -23.27 21.37 19.80
N SER A 324 -23.22 20.06 20.05
CA SER A 324 -21.95 19.37 20.26
C SER A 324 -21.06 19.43 19.00
N PRO A 325 -19.72 19.34 19.12
CA PRO A 325 -18.85 19.27 17.96
C PRO A 325 -19.23 18.09 17.06
N SER A 326 -19.63 18.40 15.83
CA SER A 326 -20.03 17.42 14.82
C SER A 326 -19.54 17.85 13.43
N PRO A 327 -19.40 16.93 12.47
CA PRO A 327 -19.18 17.30 11.08
C PRO A 327 -20.34 18.13 10.54
N SER A 328 -20.04 19.06 9.63
CA SER A 328 -21.06 19.78 8.88
C SER A 328 -21.93 18.82 8.05
N GLY A 329 -23.17 19.21 7.78
CA GLY A 329 -24.06 18.44 6.90
C GLY A 329 -23.47 18.24 5.49
N GLU A 330 -22.69 19.21 4.99
CA GLU A 330 -21.96 19.11 3.73
C GLU A 330 -20.88 18.01 3.78
N HIS A 331 -20.10 17.93 4.86
CA HIS A 331 -19.11 16.87 5.04
C HIS A 331 -19.74 15.48 5.11
N LEU A 332 -20.87 15.33 5.81
CA LEU A 332 -21.58 14.05 5.90
C LEU A 332 -22.14 13.62 4.54
N GLN A 333 -22.77 14.54 3.80
CA GLN A 333 -23.30 14.25 2.46
C GLN A 333 -22.18 13.90 1.48
N LEU A 334 -21.08 14.63 1.49
CA LEU A 334 -19.92 14.35 0.64
C LEU A 334 -19.31 12.99 1.00
N ALA A 335 -19.14 12.68 2.28
CA ALA A 335 -18.60 11.41 2.73
C ALA A 335 -19.47 10.23 2.30
N ALA A 336 -20.79 10.33 2.47
CA ALA A 336 -21.74 9.29 2.04
C ALA A 336 -21.67 9.06 0.52
N ARG A 337 -21.66 10.13 -0.29
CA ARG A 337 -21.56 10.02 -1.75
C ARG A 337 -20.23 9.42 -2.21
N ILE A 338 -19.12 9.81 -1.60
CA ILE A 338 -17.82 9.23 -1.92
C ILE A 338 -17.80 7.76 -1.53
N ALA A 339 -18.25 7.41 -0.32
CA ALA A 339 -18.30 6.01 0.12
C ALA A 339 -19.18 5.13 -0.80
N ASP A 340 -20.34 5.64 -1.23
CA ASP A 340 -21.24 4.96 -2.17
C ASP A 340 -20.61 4.80 -3.56
N GLY A 341 -20.02 5.86 -4.11
CA GLY A 341 -19.36 5.84 -5.42
C GLY A 341 -18.13 4.90 -5.47
N LEU A 342 -17.42 4.79 -4.35
CA LEU A 342 -16.25 3.92 -4.18
C LEU A 342 -16.60 2.45 -3.93
N SER A 343 -17.88 2.08 -3.74
CA SER A 343 -18.32 0.77 -3.24
C SER A 343 -18.01 -0.46 -4.11
N ALA A 344 -17.27 -0.33 -5.21
CA ALA A 344 -16.64 -1.45 -5.91
C ALA A 344 -15.42 -1.97 -5.15
N ASP A 345 -15.14 -3.28 -5.24
CA ASP A 345 -14.14 -4.04 -4.46
C ASP A 345 -12.70 -3.44 -4.40
N VAL A 346 -12.39 -2.43 -5.22
CA VAL A 346 -11.08 -1.81 -5.41
C VAL A 346 -10.70 -0.77 -4.33
N TRP A 347 -11.68 -0.11 -3.66
CA TRP A 347 -11.40 1.08 -2.82
C TRP A 347 -11.65 0.89 -1.32
N ARG A 348 -11.33 -0.30 -0.80
CA ARG A 348 -11.63 -0.66 0.60
C ARG A 348 -10.50 -0.42 1.61
N SER A 349 -9.40 0.20 1.18
CA SER A 349 -8.25 0.49 2.07
C SER A 349 -8.15 1.99 2.42
N PRO A 350 -7.72 2.35 3.64
CA PRO A 350 -7.51 3.73 4.05
C PRO A 350 -6.63 4.53 3.09
N ARG A 351 -5.54 3.93 2.59
CA ARG A 351 -4.64 4.55 1.59
C ARG A 351 -5.37 4.83 0.28
N ALA A 352 -6.16 3.88 -0.22
CA ALA A 352 -6.91 4.05 -1.46
C ALA A 352 -7.89 5.23 -1.34
N ILE A 353 -8.61 5.34 -0.23
CA ILE A 353 -9.50 6.48 0.07
C ILE A 353 -8.73 7.81 0.09
N LYS A 354 -7.61 7.91 0.82
CA LYS A 354 -6.79 9.13 0.85
C LYS A 354 -6.27 9.52 -0.53
N ARG A 355 -5.80 8.55 -1.33
CA ARG A 355 -5.34 8.80 -2.70
C ARG A 355 -6.46 9.29 -3.60
N PHE A 356 -7.65 8.71 -3.50
CA PHE A 356 -8.83 9.17 -4.22
C PHE A 356 -9.15 10.64 -3.88
N LEU A 357 -9.21 10.97 -2.60
CA LEU A 357 -9.48 12.34 -2.14
C LEU A 357 -8.42 13.34 -2.63
N ASN A 358 -7.14 12.97 -2.57
CA ASN A 358 -6.06 13.80 -3.09
C ASN A 358 -6.16 14.01 -4.61
N ALA A 359 -6.49 12.95 -5.35
CA ALA A 359 -6.63 12.99 -6.79
C ALA A 359 -7.83 13.86 -7.22
N LEU A 360 -8.92 13.83 -6.45
CA LEU A 360 -10.06 14.72 -6.61
C LEU A 360 -9.66 16.18 -6.34
N ALA A 361 -8.89 16.44 -5.27
CA ALA A 361 -8.39 17.77 -4.94
C ALA A 361 -7.48 18.35 -6.02
N VAL A 362 -6.52 17.56 -6.53
CA VAL A 362 -5.65 17.96 -7.64
C VAL A 362 -6.47 18.31 -8.87
N ARG A 363 -7.46 17.48 -9.23
CA ARG A 363 -8.36 17.76 -10.36
C ARG A 363 -9.14 19.05 -10.17
N GLN A 364 -9.64 19.31 -8.96
CA GLN A 364 -10.36 20.55 -8.68
C GLN A 364 -9.47 21.78 -8.84
N HIS A 365 -8.22 21.72 -8.36
CA HIS A 365 -7.25 22.79 -8.54
C HIS A 365 -6.89 23.02 -10.02
N LEU A 366 -6.69 21.95 -10.78
CA LEU A 366 -6.39 22.04 -12.22
C LEU A 366 -7.58 22.58 -13.01
N ALA A 367 -8.80 22.11 -12.72
CA ALA A 367 -10.03 22.62 -13.33
C ALA A 367 -10.14 24.13 -13.13
N ARG A 368 -9.97 24.60 -11.89
CA ARG A 368 -10.00 26.03 -11.55
C ARG A 368 -8.89 26.82 -12.24
N ALA A 369 -7.67 26.30 -12.27
CA ALA A 369 -6.55 26.94 -12.96
C ALA A 369 -6.80 27.06 -14.47
N GLY A 370 -7.47 26.07 -15.07
CA GLY A 370 -7.93 26.08 -16.46
C GLY A 370 -9.21 26.88 -16.72
N GLY A 371 -9.77 27.56 -15.71
CA GLY A 371 -11.01 28.34 -15.85
C GLY A 371 -12.29 27.51 -15.93
N ALA A 372 -12.22 26.22 -15.59
CA ALA A 372 -13.37 25.33 -15.38
C ALA A 372 -13.83 25.43 -13.91
N GLN A 373 -14.89 26.19 -13.66
CA GLN A 373 -15.55 26.21 -12.35
C GLN A 373 -16.61 25.12 -12.34
N LEU A 374 -16.23 23.93 -11.85
CA LEU A 374 -17.13 22.82 -11.60
C LEU A 374 -17.47 22.74 -10.12
N ASP A 375 -18.75 22.46 -9.84
CA ASP A 375 -19.18 22.06 -8.50
C ASP A 375 -18.49 20.74 -8.12
N LEU A 376 -18.16 20.59 -6.84
CA LEU A 376 -17.45 19.40 -6.35
C LEU A 376 -18.21 18.10 -6.65
N GLU A 377 -19.54 18.14 -6.63
CA GLU A 377 -20.39 16.99 -6.94
C GLU A 377 -20.30 16.57 -8.42
N VAL A 378 -20.24 17.55 -9.33
CA VAL A 378 -20.07 17.29 -10.78
C VAL A 378 -18.68 16.72 -11.05
N LEU A 379 -17.66 17.32 -10.45
CA LEU A 379 -16.29 16.83 -10.54
C LEU A 379 -16.15 15.41 -9.98
N LEU A 380 -16.78 15.12 -8.84
CA LEU A 380 -16.81 13.80 -8.24
C LEU A 380 -17.47 12.78 -9.18
N LYS A 381 -18.64 13.11 -9.77
CA LYS A 381 -19.34 12.24 -10.73
C LYS A 381 -18.45 11.93 -11.95
N LEU A 382 -17.79 12.94 -12.51
CA LEU A 382 -16.85 12.76 -13.63
C LEU A 382 -15.61 11.95 -13.25
N TYR A 383 -15.05 12.19 -12.06
CA TYR A 383 -13.87 11.45 -11.61
C TYR A 383 -14.20 9.98 -11.32
N LEU A 384 -15.40 9.69 -10.79
CA LEU A 384 -15.89 8.32 -10.64
C LEU A 384 -16.03 7.60 -11.99
N LEU A 385 -16.49 8.30 -13.04
CA LEU A 385 -16.50 7.76 -14.40
C LEU A 385 -15.08 7.42 -14.87
N GLU A 386 -14.14 8.36 -14.68
CA GLU A 386 -12.74 8.20 -15.08
C GLU A 386 -12.08 6.97 -14.45
N ILE A 387 -12.30 6.72 -13.14
CA ILE A 387 -11.63 5.62 -12.43
C ILE A 387 -12.33 4.27 -12.56
N ARG A 388 -13.67 4.25 -12.73
CA ARG A 388 -14.44 3.00 -12.80
C ARG A 388 -14.68 2.54 -14.22
N TYR A 389 -14.79 3.48 -15.16
CA TYR A 389 -15.18 3.24 -16.54
C TYR A 389 -14.24 4.02 -17.48
N PRO A 390 -12.93 3.73 -17.48
CA PRO A 390 -11.94 4.51 -18.21
C PRO A 390 -12.15 4.51 -19.73
N SER A 391 -12.75 3.45 -20.29
CA SER A 391 -13.12 3.40 -21.71
C SER A 391 -14.25 4.38 -22.04
N ASP A 392 -15.31 4.41 -21.22
CA ASP A 392 -16.43 5.32 -21.41
C ASP A 392 -16.03 6.79 -21.13
N PHE A 393 -15.13 7.02 -20.17
CA PHE A 393 -14.55 8.35 -19.95
C PHE A 393 -13.72 8.83 -21.14
N ARG A 394 -12.89 7.94 -21.73
CA ARG A 394 -12.11 8.25 -22.93
C ARG A 394 -13.01 8.60 -24.11
N LEU A 395 -14.03 7.78 -24.35
CA LEU A 395 -15.06 8.05 -25.36
C LEU A 395 -15.64 9.45 -25.18
N LEU A 396 -16.09 9.79 -23.96
CA LEU A 396 -16.61 11.12 -23.64
C LEU A 396 -15.60 12.25 -23.93
N SER A 397 -14.33 12.03 -23.59
CA SER A 397 -13.25 13.01 -23.78
C SER A 397 -12.88 13.24 -25.25
N GLU A 398 -12.97 12.20 -26.10
CA GLU A 398 -12.58 12.23 -27.50
C GLU A 398 -13.66 12.83 -28.42
N LYS A 399 -14.95 12.80 -28.01
CA LYS A 399 -16.04 13.44 -28.76
C LYS A 399 -15.82 14.97 -28.86
N THR A 400 -16.29 15.54 -29.97
CA THR A 400 -16.37 17.01 -30.12
C THR A 400 -17.40 17.60 -29.15
N SER A 401 -17.33 18.90 -28.83
CA SER A 401 -18.26 19.52 -27.86
C SER A 401 -19.75 19.26 -28.16
N PRO A 402 -20.24 19.39 -29.42
CA PRO A 402 -21.65 19.09 -29.73
C PRO A 402 -22.02 17.61 -29.55
N GLU A 403 -21.12 16.71 -29.94
CA GLU A 403 -21.33 15.26 -29.80
C GLU A 403 -21.30 14.84 -28.33
N ARG A 404 -20.48 15.50 -27.51
CA ARG A 404 -20.37 15.24 -26.08
C ARG A 404 -21.64 15.60 -25.33
N VAL A 405 -22.20 16.79 -25.60
CA VAL A 405 -23.47 17.23 -24.99
C VAL A 405 -24.60 16.28 -25.38
N ALA A 406 -24.66 15.88 -26.67
CA ALA A 406 -25.64 14.89 -27.13
C ALA A 406 -25.47 13.55 -26.42
N LEU A 407 -24.23 13.04 -26.34
CA LEU A 407 -23.92 11.79 -25.67
C LEU A 407 -24.34 11.81 -24.20
N LEU A 408 -24.01 12.87 -23.44
CA LEU A 408 -24.41 13.00 -22.04
C LEU A 408 -25.94 13.01 -21.88
N GLY A 409 -26.65 13.74 -22.73
CA GLY A 409 -28.11 13.77 -22.71
C GLY A 409 -28.76 12.43 -23.03
N GLU A 410 -28.25 11.71 -24.03
CA GLU A 410 -28.69 10.36 -24.38
C GLU A 410 -28.42 9.36 -23.24
N TRP A 411 -27.25 9.48 -22.61
CA TRP A 411 -26.80 8.62 -21.51
C TRP A 411 -27.67 8.77 -20.27
N GLU A 412 -27.97 10.01 -19.86
CA GLU A 412 -28.85 10.28 -18.72
C GLU A 412 -30.31 9.91 -19.02
N SER A 413 -30.79 10.12 -20.25
CA SER A 413 -32.15 9.71 -20.68
C SER A 413 -32.32 8.19 -20.69
N TRP A 414 -31.30 7.46 -21.15
CA TRP A 414 -31.28 6.00 -21.10
C TRP A 414 -31.25 5.46 -19.68
N ALA A 415 -30.50 6.13 -18.80
CA ALA A 415 -30.37 5.73 -17.41
C ALA A 415 -31.67 5.90 -16.60
N HIS A 416 -32.50 6.90 -16.93
CA HIS A 416 -33.80 7.15 -16.30
C HIS A 416 -34.98 6.42 -16.98
N ASP A 417 -34.69 5.54 -17.95
CA ASP A 417 -35.68 4.83 -18.76
C ASP A 417 -36.62 5.74 -19.59
N ASP A 418 -36.24 7.01 -19.80
CA ASP A 418 -36.95 7.97 -20.66
C ASP A 418 -36.76 7.64 -22.15
N ASN A 419 -35.60 7.06 -22.50
CA ASN A 419 -35.31 6.53 -23.83
C ASN A 419 -34.70 5.12 -23.71
N PRO A 420 -35.35 4.05 -24.22
CA PRO A 420 -34.83 2.69 -24.07
C PRO A 420 -33.58 2.40 -24.91
N GLN A 421 -33.20 3.28 -25.84
CA GLN A 421 -32.02 3.11 -26.66
C GLN A 421 -30.75 3.44 -25.86
N ARG A 422 -29.90 2.42 -25.66
CA ARG A 422 -28.58 2.58 -25.03
C ARG A 422 -27.63 3.32 -25.99
N PRO A 423 -26.90 4.37 -25.52
CA PRO A 423 -25.84 5.01 -26.31
C PRO A 423 -24.60 4.11 -26.40
N GLU A 424 -23.57 4.54 -27.13
CA GLU A 424 -22.31 3.80 -27.36
C GLU A 424 -21.43 3.67 -26.10
N VAL A 425 -22.00 3.22 -24.98
CA VAL A 425 -21.37 3.20 -23.65
C VAL A 425 -21.62 1.87 -22.96
N SER A 426 -20.80 1.48 -21.98
CA SER A 426 -20.92 0.20 -21.25
C SER A 426 -22.22 0.11 -20.42
N GLU A 427 -22.78 -1.09 -20.22
CA GLU A 427 -24.08 -1.28 -19.54
C GLU A 427 -24.00 -0.87 -18.07
N GLU A 428 -22.83 -1.15 -17.50
CA GLU A 428 -22.43 -0.94 -16.13
C GLU A 428 -22.47 0.55 -15.73
N THR A 429 -22.47 1.45 -16.72
CA THR A 429 -22.53 2.90 -16.50
C THR A 429 -23.95 3.44 -16.32
N LYS A 430 -24.99 2.60 -16.48
CA LYS A 430 -26.39 3.03 -16.33
C LYS A 430 -26.66 3.63 -14.94
N SER A 431 -26.17 2.98 -13.89
CA SER A 431 -26.34 3.46 -12.50
C SER A 431 -25.58 4.76 -12.24
N TRP A 432 -24.39 4.91 -12.82
CA TRP A 432 -23.62 6.14 -12.76
C TRP A 432 -24.36 7.30 -13.44
N ALA A 433 -24.90 7.09 -14.63
CA ALA A 433 -25.62 8.11 -15.37
C ALA A 433 -26.91 8.54 -14.64
N ALA A 434 -27.63 7.60 -14.01
CA ALA A 434 -28.81 7.89 -13.20
C ALA A 434 -28.50 8.65 -11.88
N SER A 435 -27.24 8.64 -11.44
CA SER A 435 -26.86 9.33 -10.19
C SER A 435 -26.88 10.86 -10.35
N LYS A 436 -27.19 11.56 -9.26
CA LYS A 436 -27.09 13.04 -9.21
C LYS A 436 -25.63 13.49 -9.03
N PRO A 437 -25.26 14.70 -9.50
CA PRO A 437 -26.05 15.67 -10.25
C PRO A 437 -26.21 15.31 -11.74
N SER A 438 -27.15 15.94 -12.43
CA SER A 438 -27.22 15.88 -13.91
C SER A 438 -25.98 16.57 -14.48
N LEU A 439 -25.41 16.03 -15.56
CA LEU A 439 -24.26 16.62 -16.22
C LEU A 439 -24.67 17.62 -17.33
N THR A 440 -25.88 17.49 -17.87
CA THR A 440 -26.40 18.34 -18.96
C THR A 440 -26.54 19.82 -18.59
N ASP A 441 -26.58 20.15 -17.31
CA ASP A 441 -26.69 21.55 -16.85
C ASP A 441 -25.31 22.25 -16.78
N HIS A 442 -24.22 21.53 -17.03
CA HIS A 442 -22.85 21.98 -16.75
C HIS A 442 -21.91 21.99 -17.98
N ASP A 443 -22.47 21.90 -19.20
CA ASP A 443 -21.74 21.72 -20.47
C ASP A 443 -20.45 22.56 -20.58
N ALA A 444 -20.54 23.89 -20.43
CA ALA A 444 -19.39 24.78 -20.63
C ALA A 444 -18.25 24.57 -19.62
N ALA A 445 -18.57 24.12 -18.41
CA ALA A 445 -17.57 23.83 -17.38
C ALA A 445 -16.96 22.44 -17.59
N ILE A 446 -17.76 21.46 -18.03
CA ILE A 446 -17.30 20.12 -18.40
C ILE A 446 -16.36 20.18 -19.59
N GLU A 447 -16.67 20.97 -20.62
CA GLU A 447 -15.80 21.19 -21.79
C GLU A 447 -14.40 21.64 -21.39
N ARG A 448 -14.32 22.67 -20.54
CA ARG A 448 -13.04 23.19 -20.06
C ARG A 448 -12.31 22.18 -19.19
N TYR A 449 -13.04 21.48 -18.32
CA TYR A 449 -12.46 20.43 -17.50
C TYR A 449 -11.87 19.32 -18.36
N LEU A 450 -12.60 18.79 -19.34
CA LEU A 450 -12.12 17.71 -20.20
C LEU A 450 -10.94 18.14 -21.08
N SER A 451 -10.89 19.41 -21.51
CA SER A 451 -9.71 19.93 -22.21
C SER A 451 -8.42 19.90 -21.36
N VAL A 452 -8.56 20.05 -20.04
CA VAL A 452 -7.45 19.97 -19.07
C VAL A 452 -7.23 18.51 -18.63
N ALA A 453 -8.29 17.78 -18.33
CA ALA A 453 -8.25 16.39 -17.87
C ALA A 453 -7.76 15.43 -18.95
N ALA A 454 -8.01 15.70 -20.23
CA ALA A 454 -7.42 14.94 -21.34
C ALA A 454 -5.89 15.01 -21.37
N THR A 455 -5.28 16.05 -20.80
CA THR A 455 -3.81 16.12 -20.61
C THR A 455 -3.33 15.33 -19.39
N LEU A 456 -4.23 14.94 -18.49
CA LEU A 456 -3.95 14.02 -17.37
C LEU A 456 -4.18 12.55 -17.75
N LEU A 457 -4.89 12.29 -18.85
CA LEU A 457 -5.09 10.96 -19.42
C LEU A 457 -3.80 10.36 -19.99
N SER A 458 -2.77 11.18 -20.26
CA SER A 458 -1.42 10.69 -20.52
C SER A 458 -0.76 10.24 -19.21
N ASP A 459 -0.66 8.92 -19.05
CA ASP A 459 0.25 8.20 -18.16
C ASP A 459 -0.06 8.11 -16.65
N VAL A 460 -1.27 8.44 -16.20
CA VAL A 460 -1.71 8.05 -14.85
C VAL A 460 -2.78 6.98 -14.93
N HIS A 461 -2.36 5.74 -15.24
CA HIS A 461 -3.10 4.56 -14.83
C HIS A 461 -3.24 4.62 -13.29
N PHE A 462 -4.36 5.17 -12.83
CA PHE A 462 -4.78 5.10 -11.43
C PHE A 462 -4.99 3.62 -11.13
N GLY A 463 -3.94 2.99 -10.60
CA GLY A 463 -3.91 1.57 -10.36
C GLY A 463 -5.15 1.10 -9.62
N GLY A 464 -6.01 0.35 -10.31
CA GLY A 464 -6.27 -0.99 -9.81
C GLY A 464 -4.90 -1.56 -9.53
N ALA A 465 -4.52 -1.66 -8.25
CA ALA A 465 -3.23 -2.19 -7.89
C ALA A 465 -3.10 -3.48 -8.69
N VAL A 466 -2.09 -3.56 -9.56
CA VAL A 466 -1.72 -4.84 -10.14
C VAL A 466 -1.46 -5.69 -8.90
N THR A 467 -2.43 -6.54 -8.56
CA THR A 467 -2.37 -7.27 -7.31
C THR A 467 -1.11 -8.14 -7.36
N GLY A 468 -0.59 -8.61 -6.23
CA GLY A 468 0.52 -9.57 -6.28
C GLY A 468 0.20 -10.79 -7.16
N ALA A 469 -1.09 -11.13 -7.33
CA ALA A 469 -1.53 -12.14 -8.30
C ALA A 469 -1.35 -11.68 -9.75
N LEU A 470 -1.84 -10.49 -10.13
CA LEU A 470 -1.70 -9.97 -11.48
C LEU A 470 -0.23 -9.68 -11.84
N MET A 471 0.59 -9.21 -10.89
CA MET A 471 2.02 -8.97 -11.12
C MET A 471 2.73 -10.27 -11.46
N ARG A 472 2.44 -11.37 -10.74
CA ARG A 472 3.00 -12.69 -11.04
C ARG A 472 2.58 -13.20 -12.41
N ILE A 473 1.35 -12.95 -12.82
CA ILE A 473 0.88 -13.32 -14.17
C ILE A 473 1.64 -12.53 -15.23
N ILE A 474 1.78 -11.22 -15.03
CA ILE A 474 2.55 -10.34 -15.92
C ILE A 474 4.03 -10.77 -15.99
N GLU A 475 4.68 -11.02 -14.85
CA GLU A 475 6.06 -11.50 -14.78
C GLU A 475 6.25 -12.84 -15.49
N LYS A 476 5.28 -13.76 -15.36
CA LYS A 476 5.30 -15.02 -16.11
C LYS A 476 5.20 -14.77 -17.62
N MET A 477 4.30 -13.89 -18.05
CA MET A 477 4.08 -13.55 -19.46
C MET A 477 5.24 -12.76 -20.08
N THR A 478 6.05 -12.05 -19.29
CA THR A 478 7.27 -11.37 -19.78
C THR A 478 8.54 -12.20 -19.62
N HIS A 479 8.44 -13.41 -19.09
CA HIS A 479 9.59 -14.27 -18.81
C HIS A 479 10.25 -14.80 -20.11
N THR A 480 11.57 -14.97 -20.12
CA THR A 480 12.31 -15.44 -21.31
C THR A 480 12.09 -16.92 -21.64
N ALA A 481 11.75 -17.74 -20.65
CA ALA A 481 11.44 -19.16 -20.84
C ALA A 481 9.98 -19.42 -21.30
N ASP A 482 9.82 -20.11 -22.43
CA ASP A 482 8.52 -20.37 -23.08
C ASP A 482 7.51 -21.09 -22.16
N SER A 483 7.98 -22.06 -21.36
CA SER A 483 7.11 -22.81 -20.45
C SER A 483 6.50 -21.94 -19.34
N THR A 484 7.24 -20.92 -18.88
CA THR A 484 6.77 -19.96 -17.89
C THR A 484 5.77 -18.98 -18.52
N ARG A 485 6.03 -18.53 -19.76
CA ARG A 485 5.08 -17.67 -20.50
C ARG A 485 3.77 -18.38 -20.77
N ALA A 486 3.81 -19.62 -21.26
CA ALA A 486 2.62 -20.42 -21.51
C ALA A 486 1.78 -20.60 -20.23
N ALA A 487 2.43 -20.80 -19.08
CA ALA A 487 1.73 -20.84 -17.79
C ALA A 487 1.13 -19.48 -17.41
N GLY A 488 1.84 -18.38 -17.67
CA GLY A 488 1.33 -17.02 -17.46
C GLY A 488 0.11 -16.71 -18.33
N VAL A 489 0.15 -17.06 -19.63
CA VAL A 489 -0.98 -16.90 -20.56
C VAL A 489 -2.18 -17.73 -20.08
N ALA A 490 -1.97 -18.97 -19.65
CA ALA A 490 -3.04 -19.82 -19.13
C ALA A 490 -3.66 -19.25 -17.85
N ASP A 491 -2.83 -18.75 -16.92
CA ASP A 491 -3.30 -18.07 -15.71
C ASP A 491 -4.10 -16.82 -16.05
N ALA A 492 -3.63 -16.03 -17.03
CA ALA A 492 -4.29 -14.80 -17.48
C ALA A 492 -5.65 -15.06 -18.15
N LYS A 493 -5.77 -16.14 -18.93
CA LYS A 493 -7.06 -16.57 -19.51
C LYS A 493 -8.10 -16.95 -18.45
N GLY A 494 -7.66 -17.35 -17.26
CA GLY A 494 -8.53 -17.68 -16.12
C GLY A 494 -9.02 -16.47 -15.31
N LEU A 495 -8.59 -15.25 -15.64
CA LEU A 495 -8.97 -14.03 -14.93
C LEU A 495 -10.34 -13.48 -15.38
N GLU A 496 -10.97 -12.69 -14.51
CA GLU A 496 -12.18 -11.94 -14.87
C GLU A 496 -11.89 -10.93 -16.00
N PRO A 497 -12.85 -10.59 -16.87
CA PRO A 497 -12.63 -9.71 -18.03
C PRO A 497 -11.94 -8.37 -17.69
N ALA A 498 -12.34 -7.74 -16.59
CA ALA A 498 -11.73 -6.49 -16.12
C ALA A 498 -10.25 -6.65 -15.74
N GLU A 499 -9.87 -7.78 -15.14
CA GLU A 499 -8.49 -8.08 -14.76
C GLU A 499 -7.63 -8.43 -15.98
N ARG A 500 -8.19 -9.10 -16.99
CA ARG A 500 -7.51 -9.37 -18.26
C ARG A 500 -7.14 -8.08 -18.99
N LEU A 501 -8.03 -7.08 -18.98
CA LEU A 501 -7.73 -5.76 -19.53
C LEU A 501 -6.60 -5.04 -18.76
N ILE A 502 -6.51 -5.21 -17.44
CA ILE A 502 -5.40 -4.66 -16.65
C ILE A 502 -4.07 -5.32 -17.07
N VAL A 503 -4.05 -6.64 -17.24
CA VAL A 503 -2.86 -7.39 -17.70
C VAL A 503 -2.42 -6.93 -19.10
N VAL A 504 -3.36 -6.85 -20.05
CA VAL A 504 -3.07 -6.43 -21.43
C VAL A 504 -2.49 -5.01 -21.49
N ASN A 505 -3.11 -4.04 -20.79
CA ASN A 505 -2.59 -2.67 -20.75
C ASN A 505 -1.22 -2.59 -20.06
N SER A 506 -1.03 -3.35 -18.98
CA SER A 506 0.26 -3.38 -18.26
C SER A 506 1.38 -3.95 -19.10
N LEU A 507 1.13 -5.01 -19.87
CA LEU A 507 2.10 -5.58 -20.82
C LEU A 507 2.39 -4.58 -21.95
N GLY A 508 1.37 -3.90 -22.46
CA GLY A 508 1.49 -2.85 -23.46
C GLY A 508 2.42 -1.71 -23.04
N ASP A 509 2.28 -1.24 -21.80
CA ASP A 509 3.10 -0.16 -21.24
C ASP A 509 4.57 -0.60 -21.02
N GLN A 510 4.82 -1.90 -20.86
CA GLN A 510 6.17 -2.45 -20.71
C GLN A 510 6.91 -2.63 -22.04
N LEU A 511 6.21 -2.85 -23.16
CA LEU A 511 6.82 -3.09 -24.48
C LEU A 511 7.87 -2.03 -24.85
N THR A 512 7.63 -0.76 -24.54
CA THR A 512 8.56 0.34 -24.87
C THR A 512 9.79 0.43 -23.97
N ARG A 513 9.83 -0.34 -22.87
CA ARG A 513 10.89 -0.33 -21.86
C ARG A 513 11.78 -1.58 -21.91
N LEU A 514 11.38 -2.59 -22.68
CA LEU A 514 12.09 -3.85 -22.78
C LEU A 514 13.13 -3.80 -23.90
N THR A 515 14.24 -4.51 -23.68
CA THR A 515 15.28 -4.70 -24.71
C THR A 515 14.90 -5.78 -25.73
N ASP A 516 14.02 -6.71 -25.34
CA ASP A 516 13.47 -7.75 -26.20
C ASP A 516 11.96 -7.78 -25.99
N VAL A 517 11.20 -7.47 -27.04
CA VAL A 517 9.73 -7.38 -27.00
C VAL A 517 9.05 -8.65 -27.48
N GLY A 518 9.78 -9.56 -28.15
CA GLY A 518 9.23 -10.79 -28.73
C GLY A 518 8.42 -11.64 -27.75
N PRO A 519 8.94 -11.95 -26.54
CA PRO A 519 8.21 -12.74 -25.54
C PRO A 519 6.87 -12.13 -25.11
N VAL A 520 6.78 -10.79 -25.08
CA VAL A 520 5.58 -10.06 -24.69
C VAL A 520 4.58 -10.00 -25.83
N VAL A 521 5.05 -9.75 -27.06
CA VAL A 521 4.20 -9.76 -28.26
C VAL A 521 3.58 -11.14 -28.48
N GLU A 522 4.36 -12.21 -28.32
CA GLU A 522 3.86 -13.58 -28.37
C GLU A 522 2.79 -13.85 -27.30
N SER A 523 3.03 -13.41 -26.05
CA SER A 523 2.06 -13.62 -24.96
C SER A 523 0.76 -12.82 -25.15
N LEU A 524 0.85 -11.61 -25.70
CA LEU A 524 -0.31 -10.80 -26.09
C LEU A 524 -1.09 -11.43 -27.24
N ALA A 525 -0.42 -12.09 -28.19
CA ALA A 525 -1.10 -12.85 -29.24
C ALA A 525 -1.75 -14.13 -28.69
N ALA A 526 -1.09 -14.83 -27.77
CA ALA A 526 -1.57 -16.10 -27.24
C ALA A 526 -2.77 -15.94 -26.28
N ILE A 527 -2.86 -14.83 -25.54
CA ILE A 527 -3.97 -14.58 -24.60
C ILE A 527 -5.31 -14.36 -25.33
N THR A 528 -5.30 -13.92 -26.59
CA THR A 528 -6.50 -13.67 -27.41
C THR A 528 -7.01 -14.89 -28.16
N GLU A 529 -6.35 -16.04 -28.05
CA GLU A 529 -6.89 -17.30 -28.55
C GLU A 529 -8.24 -17.60 -27.87
N ASP A 530 -9.29 -17.68 -28.70
CA ASP A 530 -10.69 -17.92 -28.33
C ASP A 530 -11.44 -16.78 -27.61
N ASP A 531 -10.93 -15.52 -27.67
CA ASP A 531 -11.62 -14.34 -27.11
C ASP A 531 -11.59 -13.13 -28.07
N GLU A 532 -12.73 -12.84 -28.71
CA GLU A 532 -12.87 -11.73 -29.68
C GLU A 532 -12.82 -10.35 -29.03
N ASP A 533 -13.43 -10.16 -27.85
CA ASP A 533 -13.46 -8.89 -27.13
C ASP A 533 -12.04 -8.48 -26.66
N LEU A 534 -11.25 -9.46 -26.22
CA LEU A 534 -9.86 -9.26 -25.84
C LEU A 534 -8.95 -8.99 -27.05
N THR A 535 -9.31 -9.52 -28.22
CA THR A 535 -8.58 -9.28 -29.48
C THR A 535 -8.58 -7.79 -29.84
N GLU A 536 -9.71 -7.10 -29.67
CA GLU A 536 -9.80 -5.65 -29.91
C GLU A 536 -8.92 -4.85 -28.94
N ALA A 537 -8.93 -5.20 -27.66
CA ALA A 537 -8.11 -4.55 -26.64
C ALA A 537 -6.60 -4.74 -26.89
N VAL A 538 -6.17 -5.94 -27.27
CA VAL A 538 -4.77 -6.21 -27.63
C VAL A 538 -4.38 -5.49 -28.92
N SER A 539 -5.27 -5.45 -29.92
CA SER A 539 -5.03 -4.69 -31.14
C SER A 539 -4.79 -3.20 -30.83
N ALA A 540 -5.64 -2.59 -29.99
CA ALA A 540 -5.49 -1.20 -29.58
C ALA A 540 -4.14 -0.91 -28.89
N VAL A 541 -3.60 -1.86 -28.12
CA VAL A 541 -2.27 -1.76 -27.52
C VAL A 541 -1.17 -1.86 -28.57
N LEU A 542 -1.24 -2.84 -29.47
CA LEU A 542 -0.23 -3.10 -30.48
C LEU A 542 -0.19 -2.02 -31.57
N ASN A 543 -1.31 -1.34 -31.83
CA ASN A 543 -1.44 -0.28 -32.82
C ASN A 543 -0.89 1.09 -32.34
N ARG A 544 -0.34 1.15 -31.12
CA ARG A 544 0.30 2.36 -30.59
C ARG A 544 1.59 2.65 -31.40
N PRO A 545 1.81 3.88 -31.92
CA PRO A 545 3.00 4.21 -32.72
C PRO A 545 4.34 3.91 -32.03
N THR A 546 4.39 4.02 -30.69
CA THR A 546 5.58 3.70 -29.89
C THR A 546 5.91 2.21 -29.87
N VAL A 547 4.94 1.33 -30.09
CA VAL A 547 5.17 -0.12 -30.19
C VAL A 547 5.80 -0.45 -31.54
N PHE A 548 5.39 0.20 -32.62
CA PHE A 548 5.98 -0.04 -33.95
C PHE A 548 7.48 0.23 -33.99
N SER A 549 7.96 1.24 -33.26
CA SER A 549 9.39 1.57 -33.21
C SER A 549 10.28 0.53 -32.52
N VAL A 550 9.70 -0.42 -31.78
CA VAL A 550 10.45 -1.46 -31.05
C VAL A 550 10.25 -2.86 -31.64
N LEU A 551 9.44 -3.01 -32.70
CA LEU A 551 9.26 -4.28 -33.37
C LEU A 551 10.44 -4.62 -34.28
N GLU A 552 10.77 -5.90 -34.36
CA GLU A 552 11.74 -6.47 -35.29
C GLU A 552 11.02 -7.43 -36.24
N PRO A 553 11.60 -7.73 -37.43
CA PRO A 553 10.91 -8.53 -38.45
C PRO A 553 10.40 -9.88 -37.95
N HIS A 554 11.14 -10.52 -37.04
CA HIS A 554 10.80 -11.84 -36.50
C HIS A 554 9.66 -11.81 -35.48
N HIS A 555 9.25 -10.64 -34.97
CA HIS A 555 8.07 -10.51 -34.10
C HIS A 555 6.76 -10.52 -34.90
N ILE A 556 6.81 -10.21 -36.19
CA ILE A 556 5.62 -10.00 -37.03
C ILE A 556 4.79 -11.27 -37.21
N ILE A 557 5.42 -12.44 -37.11
CA ILE A 557 4.73 -13.73 -37.18
C ILE A 557 3.65 -13.90 -36.11
N TYR A 558 3.81 -13.27 -34.94
CA TYR A 558 2.83 -13.30 -33.86
C TYR A 558 1.64 -12.36 -34.11
N LEU A 559 1.74 -11.48 -35.10
CA LEU A 559 0.72 -10.46 -35.41
C LEU A 559 -0.25 -10.89 -36.52
N SER A 560 -0.15 -12.13 -37.01
CA SER A 560 -0.92 -12.67 -38.14
C SER A 560 -2.44 -12.49 -38.02
N ARG A 561 -2.95 -12.58 -36.78
CA ARG A 561 -4.38 -12.41 -36.43
C ARG A 561 -4.82 -10.96 -36.31
N PHE A 562 -3.90 -10.01 -36.17
CA PHE A 562 -4.16 -8.58 -36.00
C PHE A 562 -3.96 -7.84 -37.32
N ARG A 563 -4.85 -8.11 -38.30
CA ARG A 563 -4.75 -7.59 -39.67
C ARG A 563 -4.75 -6.06 -39.73
N ASP A 564 -5.49 -5.42 -38.85
CA ASP A 564 -5.53 -3.97 -38.68
C ASP A 564 -4.17 -3.42 -38.22
N VAL A 565 -3.50 -4.07 -37.26
CA VAL A 565 -2.14 -3.74 -36.83
C VAL A 565 -1.15 -3.91 -37.99
N LEU A 566 -1.21 -5.03 -38.71
CA LEU A 566 -0.34 -5.27 -39.87
C LEU A 566 -0.53 -4.21 -40.97
N ASN A 567 -1.78 -3.85 -41.28
CA ASN A 567 -2.06 -2.77 -42.22
C ASN A 567 -1.50 -1.42 -41.73
N ALA A 568 -1.66 -1.11 -40.44
CA ALA A 568 -1.12 0.10 -39.84
C ALA A 568 0.41 0.17 -39.96
N ILE A 569 1.12 -0.92 -39.69
CA ILE A 569 2.57 -1.05 -39.88
C ILE A 569 2.95 -0.74 -41.34
N VAL A 570 2.23 -1.32 -42.31
CA VAL A 570 2.52 -1.11 -43.74
C VAL A 570 2.29 0.34 -44.20
N THR A 571 1.36 1.05 -43.55
CA THR A 571 1.01 2.45 -43.90
C THR A 571 1.80 3.51 -43.14
N THR A 572 2.44 3.16 -42.03
CA THR A 572 3.19 4.10 -41.20
C THR A 572 4.52 4.48 -41.85
N GLU A 573 4.74 5.77 -42.10
CA GLU A 573 6.01 6.26 -42.64
C GLU A 573 7.13 6.24 -41.60
N GLY A 574 8.36 5.89 -42.00
CA GLY A 574 9.54 5.96 -41.14
C GLY A 574 9.85 4.71 -40.30
N LEU A 575 9.14 3.61 -40.53
CA LEU A 575 9.46 2.31 -39.93
C LEU A 575 10.59 1.58 -40.67
N ASP A 576 11.20 0.62 -40.00
CA ASP A 576 12.21 -0.27 -40.59
C ASP A 576 11.61 -1.02 -41.80
N ILE A 577 12.33 -1.03 -42.92
CA ILE A 577 11.86 -1.63 -44.16
C ILE A 577 11.67 -3.14 -44.03
N ASP A 578 12.49 -3.81 -43.22
CA ASP A 578 12.41 -5.26 -43.04
C ASP A 578 11.16 -5.64 -42.21
N VAL A 579 10.75 -4.76 -41.29
CA VAL A 579 9.51 -4.90 -40.52
C VAL A 579 8.29 -4.72 -41.43
N VAL A 580 8.33 -3.72 -42.31
CA VAL A 580 7.26 -3.46 -43.30
C VAL A 580 7.15 -4.60 -44.31
N GLU A 581 8.26 -5.15 -44.78
CA GLU A 581 8.26 -6.30 -45.69
C GLU A 581 7.72 -7.57 -45.02
N ALA A 582 8.12 -7.86 -43.78
CA ALA A 582 7.57 -8.96 -43.00
C ALA A 582 6.04 -8.82 -42.82
N ALA A 583 5.55 -7.62 -42.53
CA ALA A 583 4.11 -7.36 -42.39
C ALA A 583 3.34 -7.57 -43.71
N ARG A 584 3.92 -7.18 -44.85
CA ARG A 584 3.34 -7.44 -46.19
C ARG A 584 3.28 -8.93 -46.50
N GLN A 585 4.32 -9.68 -46.12
CA GLN A 585 4.36 -11.12 -46.31
C GLN A 585 3.25 -11.79 -45.50
N GLU A 586 3.13 -11.46 -44.20
CA GLU A 586 2.09 -12.01 -43.33
C GLU A 586 0.67 -11.66 -43.81
N LEU A 587 0.48 -10.44 -44.36
CA LEU A 587 -0.79 -10.04 -44.97
C LEU A 587 -1.14 -10.85 -46.24
N SER A 588 -0.16 -11.43 -46.92
CA SER A 588 -0.37 -12.21 -48.15
C SER A 588 -0.75 -13.67 -47.89
N GLU A 589 -0.49 -14.18 -46.69
CA GLU A 589 -0.84 -15.54 -46.26
C GLU A 589 -2.31 -15.59 -45.78
N PRO A 590 -3.02 -16.73 -45.92
CA PRO A 590 -4.36 -16.88 -45.34
C PRO A 590 -4.32 -16.78 -43.81
N PRO A 591 -5.37 -16.26 -43.14
CA PRO A 591 -5.39 -16.16 -41.68
C PRO A 591 -5.26 -17.54 -41.05
N HIS A 592 -4.33 -17.67 -40.10
CA HIS A 592 -4.04 -18.88 -39.33
C HIS A 592 -4.89 -18.99 -38.06
#